data_AF-A0A535QCU3-F1
#
_entry.id   AF-A0A535QCU3-F1
#
_cell.length_a   1.000
_cell.length_b   1.000
_cell.length_c   1.000
_cell.angle_alpha   90.00
_cell.angle_beta   90.00
_cell.angle_gamma   90.00
#
_symmetry.space_group_name_H-M   'P 1'
#
loop_
_entity.id
_entity.type
_entity.pdbx_description
1 polymer ?
#
loop_
_entity_poly.entity_id
_entity_poly.type
_entity_poly.pdbx_seq_one_letter_code
_entity_poly.pdbx_strand_id
1 'polypeptide(L)'
;MALIREWLRSRLINFFQALLRWRTWLDFAWLALIPVGLALFSIYAKLKVGAFTAFTMSEKYGWHREFTNPIPVLINYIQHTQPVGPYNWDFYALNLIVIFAFFPLLIPIFRKLPSVYGIFTLVFLVMPLTSGRLTSVPRYYLVVFPVYMILAWWSCRGSQEQQEWRHTFIIIPFAILLSLGMAMFTLDVYSLA
;
A
#
# COMPACT_ATOMS: atom_id res chain seq x y z
N MET A 1 -10.97 -33.03 4.41
CA MET A 1 -9.67 -32.99 3.68
C MET A 1 -9.79 -32.54 2.22
N ALA A 2 -10.76 -33.03 1.43
CA ALA A 2 -10.91 -32.66 0.01
C ALA A 2 -11.06 -31.15 -0.27
N LEU A 3 -11.89 -30.46 0.53
CA LEU A 3 -12.13 -29.00 0.44
C LEU A 3 -10.86 -28.16 0.64
N ILE A 4 -10.01 -28.53 1.60
CA ILE A 4 -8.73 -27.85 1.86
C ILE A 4 -7.76 -28.09 0.68
N ARG A 5 -7.78 -29.29 0.11
CA ARG A 5 -6.93 -29.66 -1.02
C ARG A 5 -7.31 -28.90 -2.29
N GLU A 6 -8.59 -28.80 -2.63
CA GLU A 6 -9.09 -27.99 -3.75
C GLU A 6 -8.84 -26.48 -3.54
N TRP A 7 -9.03 -26.01 -2.30
CA TRP A 7 -8.75 -24.64 -1.93
C TRP A 7 -7.26 -24.28 -2.11
N LEU A 8 -6.34 -25.15 -1.67
CA LEU A 8 -4.90 -24.98 -1.87
C LEU A 8 -4.51 -25.10 -3.36
N ARG A 9 -5.11 -26.06 -4.08
CA ARG A 9 -4.80 -26.33 -5.49
C ARG A 9 -5.10 -25.12 -6.37
N SER A 10 -6.29 -24.54 -6.23
CA SER A 10 -6.73 -23.36 -7.01
C SER A 10 -5.93 -22.09 -6.74
N ARG A 11 -5.17 -22.03 -5.64
CA ARG A 11 -4.43 -20.83 -5.22
C ARG A 11 -2.93 -20.92 -5.43
N LEU A 12 -2.35 -22.09 -5.18
CA LEU A 12 -0.92 -22.30 -5.34
C LEU A 12 -0.60 -22.82 -6.74
N ILE A 13 -1.33 -23.85 -7.22
CA ILE A 13 -1.03 -24.43 -8.53
C ILE A 13 -1.40 -23.44 -9.65
N ASN A 14 -2.54 -22.76 -9.55
CA ASN A 14 -2.91 -21.74 -10.55
C ASN A 14 -1.96 -20.54 -10.55
N PHE A 15 -1.35 -20.20 -9.40
CA PHE A 15 -0.33 -19.15 -9.31
C PHE A 15 0.92 -19.53 -10.12
N PHE A 16 1.48 -20.72 -9.86
CA PHE A 16 2.64 -21.20 -10.61
C PHE A 16 2.31 -21.45 -12.08
N GLN A 17 1.11 -21.94 -12.40
CA GLN A 17 0.66 -22.08 -13.78
C GLN A 17 0.50 -20.74 -14.49
N ALA A 18 0.06 -19.68 -13.79
CA ALA A 18 0.01 -18.33 -14.35
C ALA A 18 1.43 -17.81 -14.63
N LEU A 19 2.38 -18.06 -13.73
CA LEU A 19 3.79 -17.70 -13.92
C LEU A 19 4.43 -18.45 -15.10
N LEU A 20 4.08 -19.73 -15.27
CA LEU A 20 4.55 -20.59 -16.36
C LEU A 20 3.83 -20.35 -17.70
N ARG A 21 2.72 -19.60 -17.70
CA ARG A 21 1.94 -19.25 -18.89
C ARG A 21 2.41 -17.95 -19.55
N TRP A 22 3.62 -17.47 -19.26
CA TRP A 22 4.25 -16.39 -20.04
C TRP A 22 4.42 -16.86 -21.47
N ARG A 23 3.50 -16.39 -22.32
CA ARG A 23 3.23 -17.03 -23.61
C ARG A 23 3.93 -16.30 -24.75
N THR A 24 4.47 -15.10 -24.52
CA THR A 24 5.11 -14.31 -25.56
C THR A 24 6.37 -13.58 -25.07
N TRP A 25 7.37 -13.48 -25.94
CA TRP A 25 8.57 -12.66 -25.72
C TRP A 25 8.24 -11.17 -25.54
N LEU A 26 7.07 -10.72 -26.02
CA LEU A 26 6.57 -9.36 -25.84
C LEU A 26 6.26 -9.07 -24.38
N ASP A 27 5.62 -9.99 -23.66
CA ASP A 27 5.34 -9.83 -22.22
C ASP A 27 6.64 -9.64 -21.43
N PHE A 28 7.68 -10.39 -21.79
CA PHE A 28 9.01 -10.26 -21.19
C PHE A 28 9.65 -8.91 -21.54
N ALA A 29 9.54 -8.46 -22.78
CA ALA A 29 10.04 -7.14 -23.21
C ALA A 29 9.39 -6.00 -22.42
N TRP A 30 8.07 -6.07 -22.19
CA TRP A 30 7.36 -5.09 -21.37
C TRP A 30 7.80 -5.12 -19.90
N LEU A 31 7.98 -6.32 -19.33
CA LEU A 31 8.49 -6.45 -17.95
C LEU A 31 9.93 -5.96 -17.82
N ALA A 32 10.75 -6.13 -18.87
CA ALA A 32 12.13 -5.65 -18.90
C ALA A 32 12.24 -4.12 -18.86
N LEU A 33 11.17 -3.38 -19.20
CA LEU A 33 11.15 -1.92 -19.03
C LEU A 33 11.33 -1.49 -17.57
N ILE A 34 10.93 -2.33 -16.60
CA ILE A 34 11.08 -2.03 -15.17
C ILE A 34 12.57 -1.92 -14.79
N PRO A 35 13.41 -2.98 -14.94
CA PRO A 35 14.82 -2.87 -14.63
C PRO A 35 15.58 -1.93 -15.59
N VAL A 36 15.15 -1.78 -16.85
CA VAL A 36 15.77 -0.82 -17.79
C VAL A 36 15.55 0.62 -17.33
N GLY A 37 14.31 0.97 -16.95
CA GLY A 37 14.00 2.30 -16.41
C GLY A 37 14.80 2.61 -15.14
N LEU A 38 14.94 1.62 -14.24
CA LEU A 38 15.78 1.75 -13.05
C LEU A 38 17.26 1.96 -13.42
N ALA A 39 17.79 1.19 -14.37
CA ALA A 39 19.18 1.32 -14.82
C ALA A 39 19.45 2.70 -15.43
N LEU A 40 18.55 3.20 -16.29
CA LEU A 40 18.64 4.54 -16.87
C LEU A 40 18.62 5.62 -15.79
N PHE A 41 17.72 5.50 -14.79
CA PHE A 41 17.68 6.43 -13.67
C PHE A 41 18.96 6.38 -12.81
N SER A 42 19.51 5.19 -12.56
CA SER A 42 20.78 5.03 -11.84
C SER A 42 21.96 5.65 -12.59
N ILE A 43 22.03 5.49 -13.92
CA ILE A 43 23.04 6.15 -14.75
C ILE A 43 22.87 7.68 -14.67
N TYR A 44 21.65 8.16 -14.83
CA TYR A 44 21.34 9.59 -14.69
C TYR A 44 21.78 10.14 -13.32
N ALA A 45 21.47 9.42 -12.23
CA ALA A 45 21.89 9.77 -10.88
C ALA A 45 23.42 9.81 -10.74
N LYS A 46 24.14 8.84 -11.32
CA LYS A 46 25.61 8.84 -11.35
C LYS A 46 26.16 10.09 -12.03
N LEU A 47 25.58 10.49 -13.17
CA LEU A 47 26.02 11.66 -13.94
C LEU A 47 25.71 12.98 -13.22
N LYS A 48 24.60 13.06 -12.48
CA LYS A 48 24.16 14.31 -11.83
C LYS A 48 24.69 14.52 -10.42
N VAL A 49 24.74 13.46 -9.61
CA VAL A 49 25.07 13.56 -8.17
C VAL A 49 26.18 12.58 -7.76
N GLY A 50 26.81 11.89 -8.71
CA GLY A 50 28.01 11.08 -8.45
C GLY A 50 27.75 9.68 -7.90
N ALA A 51 26.50 9.26 -7.71
CA ALA A 51 26.14 7.95 -7.15
C ALA A 51 25.03 7.23 -7.94
N PHE A 52 25.22 5.94 -8.24
CA PHE A 52 24.22 5.10 -8.94
C PHE A 52 22.97 4.81 -8.10
N THR A 53 23.11 4.79 -6.77
CA THR A 53 22.07 4.49 -5.79
C THR A 53 21.70 5.73 -4.96
N ALA A 54 21.77 6.91 -5.59
CA ALA A 54 21.48 8.18 -4.92
C ALA A 54 20.12 8.15 -4.20
N PHE A 55 19.10 7.52 -4.77
CA PHE A 55 17.78 7.36 -4.14
C PHE A 55 17.85 6.60 -2.80
N THR A 56 18.61 5.52 -2.70
CA THR A 56 18.80 4.78 -1.45
C THR A 56 19.60 5.59 -0.42
N MET A 57 20.60 6.33 -0.88
CA MET A 57 21.38 7.23 -0.02
C MET A 57 20.51 8.37 0.52
N SER A 58 19.66 8.96 -0.31
CA SER A 58 18.72 10.01 0.11
C SER A 58 17.71 9.48 1.14
N GLU A 59 17.16 8.28 0.95
CA GLU A 59 16.29 7.65 1.94
C GLU A 59 17.03 7.43 3.27
N LYS A 60 18.26 6.88 3.25
CA LYS A 60 19.03 6.59 4.47
C LYS A 60 19.55 7.83 5.18
N TYR A 61 20.20 8.74 4.47
CA TYR A 61 20.90 9.88 5.07
C TYR A 61 20.06 11.16 5.11
N GLY A 62 19.11 11.33 4.18
CA GLY A 62 18.21 12.48 4.16
C GLY A 62 16.93 12.24 4.94
N TRP A 63 16.30 11.09 4.76
CA TRP A 63 15.01 10.76 5.39
C TRP A 63 15.12 9.85 6.61
N HIS A 64 16.33 9.38 6.93
CA HIS A 64 16.59 8.43 8.00
C HIS A 64 15.67 7.20 7.94
N ARG A 65 15.47 6.70 6.72
CA ARG A 65 14.74 5.47 6.44
C ARG A 65 15.72 4.35 6.11
N GLU A 66 15.52 3.22 6.76
CA GLU A 66 16.30 2.01 6.51
C GLU A 66 15.40 0.79 6.63
N PHE A 67 15.85 -0.32 6.05
CA PHE A 67 15.10 -1.55 6.13
C PHE A 67 15.15 -2.11 7.56
N THR A 68 14.01 -2.12 8.24
CA THR A 68 13.88 -2.57 9.62
C THR A 68 12.76 -3.60 9.76
N ASN A 69 12.81 -4.38 10.85
CA ASN A 69 11.69 -5.23 11.23
C ASN A 69 10.46 -4.34 11.54
N PRO A 70 9.30 -4.56 10.90
CA PRO A 70 8.13 -3.71 11.08
C PRO A 70 7.46 -3.90 12.45
N ILE A 71 7.67 -5.03 13.14
CA ILE A 71 7.00 -5.31 14.42
C ILE A 71 7.47 -4.36 15.53
N PRO A 72 8.79 -4.23 15.82
CA PRO A 72 9.27 -3.26 16.80
C PRO A 72 8.90 -1.82 16.45
N VAL A 73 8.94 -1.47 15.16
CA VAL A 73 8.55 -0.14 14.68
C VAL A 73 7.08 0.14 15.00
N LEU A 74 6.17 -0.80 14.70
CA LEU A 74 4.74 -0.66 14.97
C LEU A 74 4.42 -0.64 16.47
N ILE A 75 5.13 -1.42 17.29
CA ILE A 75 4.98 -1.38 18.75
C ILE A 75 5.44 -0.02 19.29
N ASN A 76 6.62 0.45 18.86
CA ASN A 76 7.21 1.70 19.33
C ASN A 76 6.35 2.91 18.94
N TYR A 77 6.13 3.14 17.64
CA TYR A 77 4.78 3.13 17.08
C TYR A 77 3.66 3.59 18.02
N ILE A 78 2.79 2.61 18.31
CA ILE A 78 1.65 2.61 19.22
C ILE A 78 1.96 3.18 20.61
N GLN A 79 3.12 2.86 21.18
CA GLN A 79 3.47 3.20 22.57
C GLN A 79 3.88 4.67 22.75
N HIS A 80 4.46 5.30 21.73
CA HIS A 80 5.01 6.65 21.80
C HIS A 80 4.24 7.58 20.86
N THR A 81 2.94 7.75 21.15
CA THR A 81 2.11 8.66 20.38
C THR A 81 2.65 10.09 20.48
N GLN A 82 2.77 10.77 19.35
CA GLN A 82 3.18 12.17 19.28
C GLN A 82 2.06 12.98 18.63
N PRO A 83 1.68 14.14 19.19
CA PRO A 83 0.77 15.05 18.51
C PRO A 83 1.42 15.59 17.23
N VAL A 84 0.59 15.91 16.23
CA VAL A 84 1.07 16.57 15.01
C VAL A 84 1.67 17.91 15.42
N GLY A 85 2.92 18.14 15.04
CA GLY A 85 3.64 19.38 15.34
C GLY A 85 3.96 20.16 14.06
N PRO A 86 4.21 21.48 14.14
CA PRO A 86 4.56 22.29 12.98
C PRO A 86 5.83 21.79 12.25
N TYR A 87 6.74 21.16 12.99
CA TYR A 87 7.97 20.56 12.46
C TYR A 87 7.88 19.05 12.21
N ASN A 88 6.75 18.43 12.60
CA ASN A 88 6.52 16.99 12.48
C ASN A 88 5.11 16.74 11.96
N TRP A 89 4.99 16.77 10.63
CA TRP A 89 3.77 16.53 9.85
C TRP A 89 3.38 15.05 9.78
N ASP A 90 3.56 14.34 10.88
CA ASP A 90 3.18 12.94 10.98
C ASP A 90 1.78 12.81 11.57
N PHE A 91 0.79 12.52 10.71
CA PHE A 91 -0.61 12.29 11.10
C PHE A 91 -0.76 10.92 11.79
N TYR A 92 -0.22 10.84 13.00
CA TYR A 92 -0.02 9.62 13.75
C TYR A 92 -1.29 8.77 13.88
N ALA A 93 -2.40 9.38 14.32
CA ALA A 93 -3.68 8.69 14.49
C ALA A 93 -4.22 8.18 13.14
N LEU A 94 -4.09 8.97 12.07
CA LEU A 94 -4.53 8.58 10.74
C LEU A 94 -3.73 7.39 10.21
N ASN A 95 -2.40 7.38 10.40
CA ASN A 95 -1.55 6.26 9.98
C ASN A 95 -1.98 4.97 10.69
N LEU A 96 -2.17 5.00 12.02
CA LEU A 96 -2.63 3.83 12.76
C LEU A 96 -4.01 3.36 12.33
N ILE A 97 -4.99 4.27 12.21
CA ILE A 97 -6.34 3.93 11.77
C ILE A 97 -6.30 3.24 10.41
N VAL A 98 -5.54 3.77 9.46
CA VAL A 98 -5.42 3.16 8.12
C VAL A 98 -4.72 1.81 8.17
N ILE A 99 -3.67 1.65 9.00
CA ILE A 99 -3.02 0.35 9.21
C ILE A 99 -4.04 -0.68 9.71
N PHE A 100 -4.72 -0.36 10.81
CA PHE A 100 -5.68 -1.29 11.42
C PHE A 100 -6.95 -1.50 10.60
N ALA A 101 -7.34 -0.55 9.75
CA ALA A 101 -8.48 -0.71 8.84
C ALA A 101 -8.14 -1.61 7.65
N PHE A 102 -6.93 -1.52 7.09
CA PHE A 102 -6.55 -2.24 5.87
C PHE A 102 -6.09 -3.68 6.13
N PHE A 103 -5.36 -3.95 7.22
CA PHE A 103 -4.85 -5.30 7.50
C PHE A 103 -5.95 -6.37 7.60
N PRO A 104 -7.09 -6.16 8.31
CA PRO A 104 -8.17 -7.12 8.36
C PRO A 104 -8.79 -7.46 6.99
N LEU A 105 -8.70 -6.54 6.02
CA LEU A 105 -9.21 -6.77 4.66
C LEU A 105 -8.42 -7.84 3.90
N LEU A 106 -7.22 -8.20 4.35
CA LEU A 106 -6.50 -9.37 3.82
C LEU A 106 -7.34 -10.64 3.93
N ILE A 107 -8.13 -10.80 5.00
CA ILE A 107 -8.94 -12.00 5.22
C ILE A 107 -9.97 -12.19 4.08
N PRO A 108 -10.90 -11.25 3.81
CA PRO A 108 -11.82 -11.38 2.70
C PRO A 108 -11.12 -11.36 1.33
N ILE A 109 -10.04 -10.60 1.14
CA ILE A 109 -9.27 -10.60 -0.12
C ILE A 109 -8.75 -12.00 -0.40
N PHE A 110 -8.05 -12.63 0.55
CA PHE A 110 -7.65 -14.01 0.40
C PHE A 110 -8.90 -14.85 0.21
N ARG A 111 -9.93 -14.82 1.04
CA ARG A 111 -11.06 -15.76 0.91
C ARG A 111 -11.88 -15.65 -0.38
N LYS A 112 -11.95 -14.47 -1.01
CA LYS A 112 -12.86 -14.20 -2.14
C LYS A 112 -12.18 -13.90 -3.46
N LEU A 113 -10.93 -13.44 -3.47
CA LEU A 113 -10.18 -13.15 -4.69
C LEU A 113 -9.10 -14.23 -4.96
N PRO A 114 -8.59 -14.33 -6.20
CA PRO A 114 -7.38 -15.08 -6.50
C PRO A 114 -6.23 -14.75 -5.53
N SER A 115 -5.45 -15.77 -5.17
CA SER A 115 -4.33 -15.66 -4.22
C SER A 115 -3.30 -14.59 -4.59
N VAL A 116 -3.08 -14.36 -5.90
CA VAL A 116 -2.20 -13.30 -6.43
C VAL A 116 -2.57 -11.94 -5.83
N TYR A 117 -3.87 -11.61 -5.76
CA TYR A 117 -4.31 -10.33 -5.21
C TYR A 117 -4.07 -10.23 -3.71
N GLY A 118 -4.23 -11.33 -2.97
CA GLY A 118 -3.89 -11.36 -1.54
C GLY A 118 -2.40 -11.20 -1.29
N ILE A 119 -1.54 -11.86 -2.08
CA ILE A 119 -0.08 -11.69 -2.01
C ILE A 119 0.30 -10.26 -2.37
N PHE A 120 -0.27 -9.71 -3.45
CA PHE A 120 -0.08 -8.31 -3.84
C PHE A 120 -0.44 -7.37 -2.69
N THR A 121 -1.65 -7.49 -2.13
CA THR A 121 -2.07 -6.67 -0.99
C THR A 121 -1.12 -6.83 0.19
N LEU A 122 -0.76 -8.06 0.57
CA LEU A 122 0.15 -8.31 1.69
C LEU A 122 1.50 -7.61 1.50
N VAL A 123 2.11 -7.75 0.32
CA VAL A 123 3.40 -7.10 0.00
C VAL A 123 3.27 -5.59 0.11
N PHE A 124 2.23 -4.99 -0.47
CA PHE A 124 2.03 -3.53 -0.45
C PHE A 124 1.65 -2.99 0.93
N LEU A 125 1.01 -3.78 1.80
CA LEU A 125 0.76 -3.39 3.19
C LEU A 125 2.04 -3.52 4.03
N VAL A 126 2.84 -4.57 3.85
CA VAL A 126 4.02 -4.81 4.69
C VAL A 126 5.20 -3.92 4.31
N MET A 127 5.45 -3.70 3.03
CA MET A 127 6.66 -3.01 2.55
C MET A 127 6.83 -1.60 3.15
N PRO A 128 5.82 -0.72 3.20
CA PRO A 128 5.95 0.59 3.84
C PRO A 128 6.33 0.53 5.32
N LEU A 129 5.88 -0.52 6.03
CA LEU A 129 6.18 -0.71 7.46
C LEU A 129 7.62 -1.11 7.72
N THR A 130 8.32 -1.64 6.70
CA THR A 130 9.73 -2.01 6.80
C THR A 130 10.70 -0.83 6.65
N SER A 131 10.20 0.39 6.44
CA SER A 131 11.04 1.56 6.15
C SER A 131 11.63 2.27 7.37
N GLY A 132 11.42 1.74 8.58
CA GLY A 132 11.85 2.34 9.84
C GLY A 132 10.99 3.50 10.34
N ARG A 133 10.12 4.08 9.48
CA ARG A 133 9.21 5.18 9.83
C ARG A 133 7.82 4.94 9.25
N LEU A 134 6.77 5.13 10.06
CA LEU A 134 5.37 4.94 9.61
C LEU A 134 4.72 6.24 9.08
N THR A 135 5.53 7.17 8.59
CA THR A 135 5.09 8.50 8.17
C THR A 135 4.32 8.45 6.84
N SER A 136 3.08 8.94 6.89
CA SER A 136 2.15 9.00 5.76
C SER A 136 1.96 7.63 5.07
N VAL A 137 1.71 6.59 5.88
CA VAL A 137 1.31 5.24 5.41
C VAL A 137 0.07 5.26 4.50
N PRO A 138 -0.96 6.12 4.72
CA PRO A 138 -2.14 6.16 3.86
C PRO A 138 -1.82 6.31 2.37
N ARG A 139 -0.76 7.05 2.00
CA ARG A 139 -0.36 7.23 0.59
C ARG A 139 -0.08 5.91 -0.13
N TYR A 140 0.46 4.92 0.59
CA TYR A 140 0.80 3.62 0.03
C TYR A 140 -0.39 2.66 0.04
N TYR A 141 -1.27 2.79 1.03
CA TYR A 141 -2.40 1.86 1.20
C TYR A 141 -3.57 2.22 0.30
N LEU A 142 -3.80 3.52 0.07
CA LEU A 142 -4.87 4.03 -0.81
C LEU A 142 -4.70 3.67 -2.29
N VAL A 143 -3.55 3.10 -2.70
CA VAL A 143 -3.34 2.62 -4.08
C VAL A 143 -3.49 1.11 -4.22
N VAL A 144 -3.79 0.39 -3.13
CA VAL A 144 -3.85 -1.07 -3.11
C VAL A 144 -5.19 -1.55 -3.66
N PHE A 145 -5.29 -1.64 -5.00
CA PHE A 145 -6.56 -1.85 -5.70
C PHE A 145 -7.43 -3.05 -5.23
N PRO A 146 -6.89 -4.21 -4.78
CA PRO A 146 -7.75 -5.33 -4.36
C PRO A 146 -8.61 -5.00 -3.13
N VAL A 147 -8.20 -4.02 -2.32
CA VAL A 147 -9.02 -3.49 -1.22
C VAL A 147 -10.33 -2.93 -1.77
N TYR A 148 -10.26 -2.10 -2.80
CA TYR A 148 -11.45 -1.52 -3.44
C TYR A 148 -12.32 -2.57 -4.13
N MET A 149 -11.72 -3.63 -4.70
CA MET A 149 -12.48 -4.75 -5.26
C MET A 149 -13.37 -5.43 -4.21
N ILE A 150 -12.83 -5.67 -3.00
CA ILE A 150 -13.60 -6.29 -1.91
C ILE A 150 -14.64 -5.33 -1.33
N LEU A 151 -14.30 -4.05 -1.18
CA LEU A 151 -15.24 -3.05 -0.71
C LEU A 151 -16.43 -2.90 -1.67
N ALA A 152 -16.18 -2.85 -2.97
CA ALA A 152 -17.22 -2.83 -4.01
C ALA A 152 -18.05 -4.13 -4.01
N TRP A 153 -17.40 -5.28 -3.88
CA TRP A 153 -18.11 -6.56 -3.78
C TRP A 153 -19.03 -6.63 -2.55
N TRP A 154 -18.63 -6.01 -1.43
CA TRP A 154 -19.44 -5.98 -0.21
C TRP A 154 -20.59 -4.98 -0.30
N SER A 155 -20.37 -3.82 -0.92
CA SER A 155 -21.39 -2.79 -1.10
C SER A 155 -22.52 -3.24 -2.01
N CYS A 156 -22.22 -4.02 -3.06
CA CYS A 156 -23.22 -4.51 -4.03
C CYS A 156 -24.06 -5.72 -3.55
N ARG A 157 -24.08 -6.05 -2.25
CA ARG A 157 -24.81 -7.21 -1.71
C ARG A 157 -26.00 -6.81 -0.84
N GLY A 158 -27.10 -7.57 -0.94
CA GLY A 158 -28.26 -7.42 -0.07
C GLY A 158 -29.42 -6.67 -0.73
N SER A 159 -30.39 -6.24 0.07
CA SER A 159 -31.49 -5.38 -0.40
C SER A 159 -30.97 -4.00 -0.84
N GLN A 160 -31.76 -3.25 -1.59
CA GLN A 160 -31.38 -1.91 -2.05
C GLN A 160 -30.99 -0.98 -0.89
N GLU A 161 -31.78 -0.96 0.19
CA GLU A 161 -31.49 -0.19 1.40
C GLU A 161 -30.12 -0.57 2.03
N GLN A 162 -29.81 -1.87 2.09
CA GLN A 162 -28.51 -2.35 2.59
C GLN A 162 -27.36 -1.91 1.69
N GLN A 163 -27.56 -1.91 0.37
CA GLN A 163 -26.54 -1.47 -0.58
C GLN A 163 -26.26 0.03 -0.40
N GLU A 164 -27.30 0.86 -0.36
CA GLU A 164 -27.19 2.31 -0.17
C GLU A 164 -26.45 2.67 1.14
N TRP A 165 -26.79 2.00 2.24
CA TRP A 165 -26.10 2.19 3.52
C TRP A 165 -24.62 1.82 3.44
N ARG A 166 -24.27 0.67 2.83
CA ARG A 166 -22.87 0.24 2.69
C ARG A 166 -22.06 1.14 1.78
N HIS A 167 -22.66 1.58 0.66
CA HIS A 167 -22.03 2.53 -0.26
C HIS A 167 -21.73 3.85 0.46
N THR A 168 -22.70 4.38 1.19
CA THR A 168 -22.56 5.61 1.98
C THR A 168 -21.48 5.46 3.06
N PHE A 169 -21.47 4.33 3.77
CA PHE A 169 -20.48 4.01 4.80
C PHE A 169 -19.04 3.99 4.25
N ILE A 170 -18.84 3.52 3.02
CA ILE A 170 -17.53 3.53 2.36
C ILE A 170 -17.16 4.94 1.90
N ILE A 171 -18.07 5.63 1.19
CA ILE A 171 -17.77 6.90 0.51
C ILE A 171 -17.50 8.03 1.50
N ILE A 172 -18.24 8.12 2.61
CA ILE A 172 -18.12 9.21 3.58
C ILE A 172 -16.67 9.36 4.09
N PRO A 173 -16.00 8.32 4.62
CA PRO A 173 -14.59 8.42 5.05
C PRO A 173 -13.65 8.93 3.95
N PHE A 174 -13.77 8.45 2.71
CA PHE A 174 -12.92 8.91 1.61
C PHE A 174 -13.20 10.37 1.24
N ALA A 175 -14.48 10.76 1.20
CA ALA A 175 -14.87 12.14 0.92
C ALA A 175 -14.36 13.10 2.00
N ILE A 176 -14.45 12.71 3.28
CA ILE A 176 -13.91 13.49 4.41
C ILE A 176 -12.39 13.61 4.29
N LEU A 177 -11.67 12.50 4.09
CA LEU A 177 -10.21 12.52 3.96
C LEU A 177 -9.75 13.39 2.78
N LEU A 178 -10.44 13.28 1.63
CA LEU A 178 -10.14 14.10 0.45
C LEU A 178 -10.41 15.58 0.74
N SER A 179 -11.55 15.91 1.34
CA SER A 179 -11.93 17.29 1.66
C SER A 179 -10.96 17.92 2.65
N LEU A 180 -10.56 17.18 3.69
CA LEU A 180 -9.55 17.63 4.65
C LEU A 180 -8.20 17.85 3.96
N GLY A 181 -7.73 16.91 3.14
CA GLY A 181 -6.49 17.05 2.39
C GLY A 181 -6.50 18.26 1.46
N MET A 182 -7.60 18.49 0.75
CA MET A 182 -7.79 19.66 -0.12
C MET A 182 -7.81 20.98 0.67
N ALA A 183 -8.52 21.02 1.80
CA ALA A 183 -8.58 22.20 2.65
C ALA A 183 -7.20 22.56 3.23
N MET A 184 -6.48 21.57 3.75
CA MET A 184 -5.11 21.77 4.27
C MET A 184 -4.14 22.29 3.20
N PHE A 185 -4.26 21.79 1.97
CA PHE A 185 -3.49 22.25 0.82
C PHE A 185 -3.85 23.66 0.37
N THR A 186 -5.14 23.98 0.31
CA THR A 186 -5.61 25.28 -0.20
C THR A 186 -5.37 26.41 0.81
N LEU A 187 -5.53 26.13 2.10
CA LEU A 187 -5.29 27.10 3.18
C LEU A 187 -3.81 27.34 3.46
N ASP A 188 -2.93 26.68 2.69
CA ASP A 188 -1.47 26.77 2.80
C ASP A 188 -1.00 26.63 4.24
N VAL A 189 -1.66 25.75 4.99
CA VAL A 189 -1.22 25.38 6.36
C VAL A 189 0.21 24.84 6.31
N TYR A 190 0.68 24.45 5.13
CA TYR A 190 2.03 24.01 4.80
C TYR A 190 3.09 25.12 4.67
N SER A 191 2.73 26.41 4.52
CA SER A 191 3.69 27.52 4.42
C SER A 191 3.92 28.31 5.72
N LEU A 192 3.15 28.00 6.77
CA LEU A 192 3.23 28.67 8.08
C LEU A 192 4.22 28.00 9.06
N ALA A 193 5.06 27.08 8.60
CA ALA A 193 6.10 26.38 9.39
C ALA A 193 7.50 26.64 8.85
#